data_AF-A0A4U1J832-F1
#
_entry.id   AF-A0A4U1J832-F1
#
_cell.length_a   1.000
_cell.length_b   1.000
_cell.length_c   1.000
_cell.angle_alpha   90.00
_cell.angle_beta   90.00
_cell.angle_gamma   90.00
#
_symmetry.space_group_name_H-M   'P 1'
#
loop_
_entity.id
_entity.type
_entity.pdbx_description
1 polymer ?
#
loop_
_entity_poly.entity_id
_entity_poly.type
_entity_poly.pdbx_seq_one_letter_code
_entity_poly.pdbx_strand_id
1 'polypeptide(L)'
;MRASASKEATITMSSGDARSAKRRGSRGAGACVVVSAFAAASFFPNVTRADPAVCALEPAMWPARAKPYFLIAVDSSSAMTASVMQGGAAVANSCGYPTTRIGHTKCAVKKTVQAYGDKVSIGLAAFARGTVLTCSSSCGNDGNGSCIWLDYGGGGSPQSGCGPEPSSLPSSSDRRGAEILVPVQRDNFYAPPLDPSNVSELLLWVDHACAPSGGIPKEVWATGGRPLNGVLRDAYRYFSVGWSSPNGGRSFPSPLSDAGERPCRPLRVILLTAGTEACDDAADAADAAADLLTGFSKGGISWSVKTHVVDFGSIAVNDAIAGAGGTGKAIAAADEAALTAALASILDGSLVGETCDETDNDCNGCTDEGFGKGDACSAGIGACMSTGMLVCDGNGATACNATPGEPTAEVCGDAIDSDCDGAPSNGCSADADGDGVPDAYDDCPDVANLDQGDQDGDGVGDACDADPDGDGIPTEMGDNCPMTPNVGQEDRDEDGVGDACDADDAVDDDGDGVADTNDVCPGVPDAEQSDMDGDGAGDACDADIDGDGVANFADSCPLDPRLSCPNPVVDVSGCACRVGSAVGAGPELWASILAGLAVLAGRRSVNRSASRTARTTRR
;
A
#
# COMPACT_ATOMS: atom_id res chain seq x y z
N MET A 1 1.52 -12.16 66.16
CA MET A 1 2.10 -10.95 66.78
C MET A 1 3.63 -11.13 66.85
N ARG A 2 4.44 -10.28 66.19
CA ARG A 2 5.94 -10.24 66.26
C ARG A 2 6.66 -11.55 65.83
N ALA A 3 7.92 -11.60 65.37
CA ALA A 3 8.87 -10.67 64.72
C ALA A 3 10.11 -11.51 64.27
N SER A 4 10.94 -11.21 63.25
CA SER A 4 10.84 -10.27 62.11
C SER A 4 11.94 -10.59 61.04
N ALA A 5 11.79 -9.98 59.85
CA ALA A 5 12.78 -9.45 58.89
C ALA A 5 14.32 -9.52 59.19
N SER A 6 15.27 -9.50 58.21
CA SER A 6 15.22 -9.57 56.72
C SER A 6 16.64 -9.57 56.07
N LYS A 7 16.68 -9.87 54.75
CA LYS A 7 17.64 -9.43 53.69
C LYS A 7 19.10 -9.96 53.60
N GLU A 8 19.33 -10.65 52.48
CA GLU A 8 20.33 -10.40 51.40
C GLU A 8 21.82 -10.12 51.71
N ALA A 9 22.69 -10.97 51.13
CA ALA A 9 23.81 -10.58 50.25
C ALA A 9 24.28 -11.78 49.40
N THR A 10 24.67 -11.54 48.15
CA THR A 10 25.20 -12.54 47.19
C THR A 10 26.59 -12.10 46.72
N ILE A 11 27.56 -13.03 46.52
CA ILE A 11 28.59 -12.97 45.43
C ILE A 11 29.57 -14.19 45.43
N THR A 12 29.51 -14.93 44.31
CA THR A 12 30.55 -15.66 43.52
C THR A 12 31.48 -16.79 44.04
N MET A 13 31.87 -17.59 43.04
CA MET A 13 33.06 -18.47 42.88
C MET A 13 33.04 -19.91 43.45
N SER A 14 33.29 -20.87 42.55
CA SER A 14 33.86 -22.19 42.83
C SER A 14 34.79 -22.58 41.67
N SER A 15 35.78 -23.43 41.94
CA SER A 15 36.99 -23.61 41.11
C SER A 15 37.32 -25.07 40.79
N GLY A 16 37.98 -25.30 39.66
CA GLY A 16 38.85 -26.47 39.42
C GLY A 16 38.16 -27.74 38.87
N ASP A 17 38.89 -28.72 38.35
CA ASP A 17 40.36 -28.77 38.15
C ASP A 17 40.76 -29.80 37.05
N ALA A 18 42.02 -29.79 36.58
CA ALA A 18 42.42 -30.47 35.33
C ALA A 18 43.47 -31.61 35.45
N ARG A 19 43.43 -32.59 34.52
CA ARG A 19 44.51 -33.57 34.18
C ARG A 19 44.41 -33.92 32.66
N SER A 20 45.42 -33.96 31.78
CA SER A 20 46.86 -34.36 31.80
C SER A 20 47.07 -35.86 31.43
N ALA A 21 47.94 -36.31 30.48
CA ALA A 21 48.81 -35.64 29.49
C ALA A 21 49.54 -36.61 28.48
N LYS A 22 50.22 -36.05 27.45
CA LYS A 22 51.34 -36.60 26.60
C LYS A 22 50.99 -37.73 25.58
N ARG A 23 51.67 -37.95 24.42
CA ARG A 23 52.63 -37.27 23.46
C ARG A 23 52.62 -38.12 22.13
N ARG A 24 53.26 -37.87 20.97
CA ARG A 24 54.44 -37.07 20.49
C ARG A 24 53.99 -36.17 19.28
N GLY A 25 54.62 -35.89 18.12
CA GLY A 25 55.93 -36.16 17.46
C GLY A 25 55.80 -36.88 16.09
N SER A 26 56.47 -36.50 14.97
CA SER A 26 57.47 -35.44 14.71
C SER A 26 57.67 -35.00 13.23
N ARG A 27 57.79 -33.67 13.01
CA ARG A 27 58.60 -32.90 12.00
C ARG A 27 58.44 -33.16 10.47
N GLY A 28 58.48 -32.13 9.60
CA GLY A 28 58.52 -30.67 9.84
C GLY A 28 58.98 -29.80 8.65
N ALA A 29 58.88 -28.48 8.81
CA ALA A 29 59.29 -27.37 7.91
C ALA A 29 58.52 -27.21 6.57
N GLY A 30 58.25 -26.00 6.07
CA GLY A 30 58.34 -24.68 6.73
C GLY A 30 58.52 -23.48 5.79
N ALA A 31 57.49 -22.63 5.66
CA ALA A 31 57.57 -21.25 5.16
C ALA A 31 56.29 -20.49 5.55
N CYS A 32 56.40 -19.21 5.93
CA CYS A 32 55.26 -18.32 6.13
C CYS A 32 55.37 -17.12 5.18
N VAL A 33 54.31 -16.85 4.42
CA VAL A 33 54.06 -15.57 3.77
C VAL A 33 52.63 -15.19 4.11
N VAL A 34 52.42 -13.97 4.63
CA VAL A 34 51.08 -13.46 4.93
C VAL A 34 50.48 -12.93 3.63
N VAL A 35 49.35 -13.51 3.22
CA VAL A 35 48.49 -12.99 2.17
C VAL A 35 47.09 -12.87 2.76
N SER A 36 46.49 -11.69 2.66
CA SER A 36 45.17 -11.41 3.20
C SER A 36 44.11 -12.32 2.60
N ALA A 37 43.23 -12.88 3.44
CA ALA A 37 42.14 -13.73 3.00
C ALA A 37 41.06 -12.90 2.29
N PHE A 38 41.14 -12.82 0.95
CA PHE A 38 39.98 -12.47 0.15
C PHE A 38 38.93 -13.57 0.33
N ALA A 39 37.80 -13.22 0.95
CA ALA A 39 36.66 -14.10 1.05
C ALA A 39 36.04 -14.26 -0.34
N ALA A 40 36.44 -15.33 -1.04
CA ALA A 40 35.75 -15.79 -2.23
C ALA A 40 34.37 -16.34 -1.83
N ALA A 41 33.41 -15.43 -1.66
CA ALA A 41 32.01 -15.77 -1.49
C ALA A 41 31.56 -16.52 -2.75
N SER A 42 31.32 -17.82 -2.61
CA SER A 42 30.81 -18.65 -3.69
C SER A 42 29.43 -18.16 -4.09
N PHE A 43 29.35 -17.35 -5.14
CA PHE A 43 28.11 -17.02 -5.85
C PHE A 43 27.57 -18.26 -6.58
N PHE A 44 27.16 -19.26 -5.79
CA PHE A 44 25.88 -19.89 -6.09
C PHE A 44 24.84 -18.77 -5.97
N PRO A 45 23.99 -18.54 -6.99
CA PRO A 45 22.76 -17.83 -6.70
C PRO A 45 22.03 -18.67 -5.65
N ASN A 46 21.80 -18.07 -4.47
CA ASN A 46 20.59 -18.43 -3.74
C ASN A 46 19.46 -18.29 -4.77
N VAL A 47 18.70 -19.36 -5.01
CA VAL A 47 17.43 -19.21 -5.70
C VAL A 47 16.55 -18.43 -4.73
N THR A 48 16.58 -17.11 -4.85
CA THR A 48 15.53 -16.24 -4.35
C THR A 48 14.24 -16.85 -4.89
N ARG A 49 13.45 -17.38 -3.96
CA ARG A 49 12.13 -17.95 -4.19
C ARG A 49 11.41 -17.05 -5.18
N ALA A 50 10.90 -17.65 -6.26
CA ALA A 50 10.41 -16.95 -7.45
C ALA A 50 9.61 -15.70 -7.07
N ASP A 51 9.85 -14.61 -7.79
CA ASP A 51 9.37 -13.27 -7.46
C ASP A 51 7.88 -13.29 -7.06
N PRO A 52 7.50 -12.51 -6.04
CA PRO A 52 6.13 -12.50 -5.56
C PRO A 52 5.18 -12.17 -6.72
N ALA A 53 3.97 -12.74 -6.65
CA ALA A 53 2.75 -12.29 -7.31
C ALA A 53 2.96 -11.15 -8.31
N VAL A 54 2.97 -11.45 -9.61
CA VAL A 54 3.01 -10.39 -10.63
C VAL A 54 1.64 -9.71 -10.64
N CYS A 55 1.52 -8.68 -9.80
CA CYS A 55 0.39 -7.76 -9.71
C CYS A 55 0.41 -6.84 -10.94
N ALA A 56 0.19 -7.46 -12.10
CA ALA A 56 0.06 -6.79 -13.37
C ALA A 56 -1.23 -5.95 -13.42
N LEU A 57 -1.26 -5.00 -14.34
CA LEU A 57 -2.47 -4.23 -14.63
C LEU A 57 -3.60 -5.08 -15.26
N GLU A 58 -3.29 -6.30 -15.75
CA GLU A 58 -4.28 -7.22 -16.33
C GLU A 58 -4.84 -8.23 -15.29
N PRO A 59 -6.16 -8.24 -15.02
CA PRO A 59 -6.79 -9.19 -14.08
C PRO A 59 -6.59 -10.67 -14.40
N ALA A 60 -6.31 -11.00 -15.67
CA ALA A 60 -6.07 -12.37 -16.11
C ALA A 60 -4.68 -12.93 -15.69
N MET A 61 -3.78 -12.08 -15.18
CA MET A 61 -2.43 -12.45 -14.74
C MET A 61 -2.28 -12.60 -13.22
N TRP A 62 -3.28 -12.20 -12.44
CA TRP A 62 -3.18 -12.19 -10.98
C TRP A 62 -3.06 -13.60 -10.38
N PRO A 63 -2.43 -13.72 -9.21
CA PRO A 63 -2.53 -14.91 -8.36
C PRO A 63 -3.99 -15.36 -8.14
N ALA A 64 -4.21 -16.66 -8.00
CA ALA A 64 -5.50 -17.17 -7.55
C ALA A 64 -5.65 -16.93 -6.03
N ARG A 65 -6.85 -16.47 -5.62
CA ARG A 65 -7.23 -16.24 -4.20
C ARG A 65 -6.87 -17.42 -3.31
N ALA A 66 -6.22 -17.15 -2.19
CA ALA A 66 -5.80 -18.21 -1.28
C ALA A 66 -7.02 -18.73 -0.50
N LYS A 67 -7.22 -20.06 -0.52
CA LYS A 67 -8.44 -20.65 0.02
C LYS A 67 -8.55 -20.46 1.53
N PRO A 68 -9.68 -19.94 2.05
CA PRO A 68 -9.96 -19.94 3.48
C PRO A 68 -9.99 -21.36 4.05
N TYR A 69 -9.53 -21.51 5.30
CA TYR A 69 -9.36 -22.80 5.98
C TYR A 69 -10.48 -23.03 7.00
N PHE A 70 -11.32 -24.03 6.74
CA PHE A 70 -12.46 -24.40 7.59
C PHE A 70 -12.28 -25.78 8.20
N LEU A 71 -12.35 -25.90 9.53
CA LEU A 71 -12.57 -27.18 10.20
C LEU A 71 -14.02 -27.28 10.66
N ILE A 72 -14.82 -28.13 10.00
CA ILE A 72 -16.20 -28.43 10.42
C ILE A 72 -16.14 -29.52 11.49
N ALA A 73 -16.50 -29.17 12.72
CA ALA A 73 -16.58 -30.08 13.86
C ALA A 73 -18.06 -30.46 14.10
N VAL A 74 -18.42 -31.70 13.78
CA VAL A 74 -19.78 -32.21 13.94
C VAL A 74 -19.98 -32.82 15.33
N ASP A 75 -20.97 -32.29 16.05
CA ASP A 75 -21.51 -32.92 17.25
C ASP A 75 -22.03 -34.31 16.90
N SER A 76 -21.43 -35.29 17.56
CA SER A 76 -21.74 -36.69 17.37
C SER A 76 -22.40 -37.26 18.63
N SER A 77 -22.88 -36.42 19.55
CA SER A 77 -23.46 -36.83 20.84
C SER A 77 -24.86 -37.45 20.69
N SER A 78 -25.36 -38.05 21.78
CA SER A 78 -26.74 -38.54 21.84
C SER A 78 -27.80 -37.43 21.72
N ALA A 79 -27.45 -36.15 21.87
CA ALA A 79 -28.39 -35.04 21.60
C ALA A 79 -28.71 -34.90 20.10
N MET A 80 -27.90 -35.50 19.23
CA MET A 80 -28.00 -35.45 17.78
C MET A 80 -28.82 -36.61 17.16
N THR A 81 -29.23 -37.60 17.97
CA THR A 81 -30.22 -38.62 17.53
C THR A 81 -31.67 -38.13 17.63
N ALA A 82 -31.92 -37.02 18.31
CA ALA A 82 -33.26 -36.44 18.41
C ALA A 82 -33.79 -36.03 17.03
N SER A 83 -35.07 -36.27 16.77
CA SER A 83 -35.76 -35.83 15.55
C SER A 83 -35.82 -34.30 15.47
N VAL A 84 -35.63 -33.76 14.27
CA VAL A 84 -36.01 -32.38 13.94
C VAL A 84 -37.53 -32.33 13.84
N MET A 85 -38.16 -31.43 14.61
CA MET A 85 -39.62 -31.36 14.75
C MET A 85 -40.14 -29.97 14.38
N GLN A 86 -41.17 -29.90 13.53
CA GLN A 86 -41.86 -28.66 13.15
C GLN A 86 -43.37 -28.91 13.16
N GLY A 87 -44.15 -28.05 13.82
CA GLY A 87 -45.61 -28.20 13.94
C GLY A 87 -46.08 -29.50 14.63
N GLY A 88 -45.19 -30.19 15.35
CA GLY A 88 -45.46 -31.51 15.96
C GLY A 88 -45.18 -32.71 15.06
N ALA A 89 -44.78 -32.52 13.80
CA ALA A 89 -44.33 -33.57 12.89
C ALA A 89 -42.79 -33.59 12.77
N ALA A 90 -42.23 -34.76 12.43
CA ALA A 90 -40.80 -34.87 12.13
C ALA A 90 -40.52 -34.34 10.71
N VAL A 91 -39.50 -33.49 10.58
CA VAL A 91 -39.12 -32.87 9.29
C VAL A 91 -38.23 -33.83 8.50
N ALA A 92 -38.45 -33.95 7.19
CA ALA A 92 -37.58 -34.68 6.29
C ALA A 92 -36.50 -33.77 5.71
N ASN A 93 -35.27 -34.29 5.57
CA ASN A 93 -34.22 -33.65 4.78
C ASN A 93 -34.25 -34.17 3.33
N SER A 94 -33.80 -33.32 2.41
CA SER A 94 -33.78 -33.55 0.97
C SER A 94 -32.77 -34.61 0.50
N CYS A 95 -31.83 -35.03 1.35
CA CYS A 95 -30.92 -36.14 1.07
C CYS A 95 -31.54 -37.52 1.36
N GLY A 96 -32.74 -37.59 1.94
CA GLY A 96 -33.40 -38.85 2.29
C GLY A 96 -32.82 -39.55 3.52
N TYR A 97 -32.06 -38.83 4.36
CA TYR A 97 -31.47 -39.35 5.59
C TYR A 97 -32.52 -39.38 6.71
N PRO A 98 -32.32 -40.11 7.82
CA PRO A 98 -33.23 -40.08 8.96
C PRO A 98 -33.54 -38.64 9.40
N THR A 99 -34.75 -38.41 9.91
CA THR A 99 -35.27 -37.11 10.36
C THR A 99 -34.59 -36.58 11.63
N THR A 100 -33.44 -37.14 11.99
CA THR A 100 -32.65 -36.80 13.18
C THR A 100 -31.74 -35.61 12.90
N ARG A 101 -31.37 -34.86 13.94
CA ARG A 101 -30.44 -33.73 13.84
C ARG A 101 -29.16 -34.12 13.09
N ILE A 102 -28.55 -35.27 13.38
CA ILE A 102 -27.37 -35.76 12.65
C ILE A 102 -27.66 -36.04 11.16
N GLY A 103 -28.84 -36.53 10.80
CA GLY A 103 -29.25 -36.70 9.39
C GLY A 103 -29.34 -35.35 8.66
N HIS A 104 -29.90 -34.34 9.31
CA HIS A 104 -29.96 -32.98 8.80
C HIS A 104 -28.55 -32.36 8.68
N THR A 105 -27.68 -32.56 9.68
CA THR A 105 -26.27 -32.11 9.63
C THR A 105 -25.52 -32.73 8.46
N LYS A 106 -25.59 -34.05 8.28
CA LYS A 106 -24.93 -34.74 7.17
C LYS A 106 -25.40 -34.20 5.82
N CYS A 107 -26.70 -33.96 5.65
CA CYS A 107 -27.23 -33.43 4.39
C CYS A 107 -26.76 -31.99 4.13
N ALA A 108 -26.75 -31.12 5.15
CA ALA A 108 -26.23 -29.77 5.04
C ALA A 108 -24.72 -29.75 4.72
N VAL A 109 -23.90 -30.48 5.48
CA VAL A 109 -22.45 -30.61 5.24
C VAL A 109 -22.17 -31.18 3.83
N LYS A 110 -22.93 -32.18 3.38
CA LYS A 110 -22.84 -32.72 2.02
C LYS A 110 -23.07 -31.65 0.97
N LYS A 111 -24.12 -30.84 1.10
CA LYS A 111 -24.40 -29.72 0.19
C LYS A 111 -23.30 -28.66 0.21
N THR A 112 -22.84 -28.26 1.40
CA THR A 112 -21.74 -27.28 1.54
C THR A 112 -20.45 -27.78 0.88
N VAL A 113 -20.06 -29.03 1.12
CA VAL A 113 -18.89 -29.65 0.50
C VAL A 113 -19.03 -29.71 -1.04
N GLN A 114 -20.23 -29.98 -1.57
CA GLN A 114 -20.50 -29.98 -3.01
C GLN A 114 -20.53 -28.58 -3.65
N ALA A 115 -20.84 -27.52 -2.89
CA ALA A 115 -21.00 -26.15 -3.40
C ALA A 115 -19.78 -25.23 -3.17
N TYR A 116 -18.84 -25.64 -2.30
CA TYR A 116 -17.69 -24.83 -1.88
C TYR A 116 -16.34 -25.56 -1.85
N GLY A 117 -16.29 -26.89 -2.04
CA GLY A 117 -15.03 -27.66 -1.96
C GLY A 117 -14.02 -27.37 -3.08
N ASP A 118 -14.40 -26.56 -4.06
CA ASP A 118 -13.55 -25.92 -5.06
C ASP A 118 -13.02 -24.55 -4.60
N LYS A 119 -13.81 -23.78 -3.84
CA LYS A 119 -13.54 -22.40 -3.39
C LYS A 119 -12.76 -22.32 -2.07
N VAL A 120 -13.01 -23.23 -1.13
CA VAL A 120 -12.44 -23.19 0.24
C VAL A 120 -11.83 -24.53 0.62
N SER A 121 -10.86 -24.53 1.54
CA SER A 121 -10.29 -25.77 2.06
C SER A 121 -11.08 -26.24 3.28
N ILE A 122 -11.86 -27.32 3.11
CA ILE A 122 -12.67 -27.91 4.18
C ILE A 122 -11.92 -29.10 4.80
N GLY A 123 -11.87 -29.17 6.12
CA GLY A 123 -11.58 -30.37 6.90
C GLY A 123 -12.82 -30.79 7.69
N LEU A 124 -12.94 -32.07 8.02
CA LEU A 124 -14.05 -32.63 8.79
C LEU A 124 -13.55 -33.31 10.06
N ALA A 125 -14.18 -32.99 11.18
CA ALA A 125 -14.01 -33.63 12.46
C ALA A 125 -15.36 -34.02 13.06
N ALA A 126 -15.33 -34.97 13.99
CA ALA A 126 -16.46 -35.29 14.86
C ALA A 126 -15.97 -35.39 16.31
N PHE A 127 -16.88 -35.32 17.30
CA PHE A 127 -16.48 -35.50 18.70
C PHE A 127 -15.93 -36.92 18.90
N ALA A 128 -14.74 -37.04 19.50
CA ALA A 128 -13.92 -38.25 19.41
C ALA A 128 -14.60 -39.49 20.00
N ARG A 129 -14.44 -40.63 19.32
CA ARG A 129 -14.94 -41.94 19.75
C ARG A 129 -13.94 -43.03 19.56
N GLY A 130 -14.08 -44.05 20.40
CA GLY A 130 -13.47 -45.33 20.15
C GLY A 130 -13.72 -45.86 18.74
N THR A 131 -12.71 -46.53 18.20
CA THR A 131 -12.73 -47.13 16.87
C THR A 131 -13.95 -48.03 16.65
N VAL A 132 -14.68 -47.76 15.56
CA VAL A 132 -15.71 -48.67 15.02
C VAL A 132 -15.03 -49.98 14.62
N LEU A 133 -15.47 -51.10 15.22
CA LEU A 133 -15.02 -52.44 14.83
C LEU A 133 -15.79 -52.95 13.61
N THR A 134 -17.11 -52.86 13.65
CA THR A 134 -18.02 -53.29 12.59
C THR A 134 -19.32 -52.49 12.66
N CYS A 135 -20.00 -52.34 11.52
CA CYS A 135 -21.40 -51.95 11.46
C CYS A 135 -22.19 -52.99 10.65
N SER A 136 -23.40 -53.31 11.12
CA SER A 136 -24.40 -53.98 10.29
C SER A 136 -24.88 -53.05 9.16
N SER A 137 -25.61 -53.60 8.19
CA SER A 137 -26.00 -52.98 6.92
C SER A 137 -26.98 -51.79 6.99
N SER A 138 -27.05 -51.07 8.10
CA SER A 138 -27.98 -49.99 8.38
C SER A 138 -27.25 -48.80 9.03
N CYS A 139 -26.60 -47.97 8.20
CA CYS A 139 -25.85 -46.80 8.65
C CYS A 139 -26.75 -45.57 8.93
N GLY A 140 -28.06 -45.75 8.87
CA GLY A 140 -29.05 -44.83 9.41
C GLY A 140 -29.21 -45.07 10.90
N ASN A 141 -28.81 -44.10 11.72
CA ASN A 141 -28.96 -44.19 13.16
C ASN A 141 -30.39 -43.81 13.57
N ASP A 142 -31.28 -44.80 13.45
CA ASP A 142 -32.71 -44.77 13.83
C ASP A 142 -32.95 -45.15 15.32
N GLY A 143 -31.88 -45.47 16.05
CA GLY A 143 -31.92 -45.99 17.42
C GLY A 143 -31.83 -47.52 17.55
N ASN A 144 -31.84 -48.28 16.44
CA ASN A 144 -31.79 -49.76 16.46
C ASN A 144 -30.55 -50.36 15.74
N GLY A 145 -29.70 -49.54 15.11
CA GLY A 145 -28.59 -49.99 14.23
C GLY A 145 -27.36 -50.57 14.95
N SER A 146 -27.11 -51.87 14.75
CA SER A 146 -26.01 -52.66 15.32
C SER A 146 -24.61 -52.30 14.77
N CYS A 147 -23.92 -51.31 15.36
CA CYS A 147 -22.47 -51.14 15.26
C CYS A 147 -21.76 -51.56 16.57
N ILE A 148 -20.55 -52.13 16.46
CA ILE A 148 -19.70 -52.59 17.57
C ILE A 148 -18.45 -51.70 17.68
N TRP A 149 -18.00 -51.42 18.91
CA TRP A 149 -17.01 -50.39 19.22
C TRP A 149 -15.86 -50.95 20.07
N LEU A 150 -14.66 -50.40 19.90
CA LEU A 150 -13.62 -50.35 20.93
C LEU A 150 -13.49 -48.92 21.41
N ASP A 151 -14.03 -48.59 22.58
CA ASP A 151 -13.82 -47.29 23.23
C ASP A 151 -12.32 -46.92 23.29
N TYR A 152 -11.99 -45.62 23.17
CA TYR A 152 -10.67 -45.14 23.57
C TYR A 152 -10.49 -45.48 25.06
N GLY A 153 -9.54 -46.37 25.36
CA GLY A 153 -9.58 -47.25 26.53
C GLY A 153 -9.49 -46.52 27.87
N GLY A 154 -10.63 -46.08 28.41
CA GLY A 154 -10.73 -45.24 29.60
C GLY A 154 -11.75 -45.76 30.61
N GLY A 155 -11.54 -46.99 31.10
CA GLY A 155 -12.37 -47.61 32.14
C GLY A 155 -12.19 -46.99 33.53
N GLY A 156 -12.51 -45.71 33.70
CA GLY A 156 -12.40 -44.98 34.96
C GLY A 156 -12.78 -43.51 34.86
N SER A 157 -13.92 -43.14 35.46
CA SER A 157 -14.50 -41.79 35.58
C SER A 157 -14.95 -41.09 34.27
N PRO A 158 -16.16 -40.49 34.24
CA PRO A 158 -16.61 -39.67 33.11
C PRO A 158 -15.93 -38.29 33.02
N GLN A 159 -15.22 -37.82 34.06
CA GLN A 159 -14.77 -36.42 34.18
C GLN A 159 -13.30 -36.15 33.78
N SER A 160 -12.43 -37.16 33.72
CA SER A 160 -10.97 -36.96 33.56
C SER A 160 -10.48 -36.65 32.13
N GLY A 161 -11.37 -36.34 31.18
CA GLY A 161 -11.06 -36.46 29.74
C GLY A 161 -11.03 -35.18 28.91
N CYS A 162 -11.41 -34.02 29.44
CA CYS A 162 -11.64 -32.80 28.63
C CYS A 162 -10.33 -32.23 28.06
N GLY A 163 -9.24 -32.42 28.81
CA GLY A 163 -7.93 -31.81 28.59
C GLY A 163 -7.84 -30.46 29.31
N PRO A 164 -6.83 -30.25 30.16
CA PRO A 164 -6.73 -29.04 30.98
C PRO A 164 -6.37 -27.78 30.19
N GLU A 165 -6.60 -26.66 30.86
CA GLU A 165 -6.21 -25.29 30.55
C GLU A 165 -4.73 -25.12 30.15
N PRO A 166 -4.41 -24.10 29.32
CA PRO A 166 -3.31 -24.15 28.33
C PRO A 166 -1.88 -24.23 28.90
N SER A 167 -1.70 -24.11 30.21
CA SER A 167 -0.39 -24.24 30.90
C SER A 167 0.35 -25.54 30.59
N SER A 168 -0.36 -26.61 30.23
CA SER A 168 0.24 -27.77 29.55
C SER A 168 -0.79 -28.43 28.64
N LEU A 169 -0.56 -28.41 27.32
CA LEU A 169 -1.32 -29.26 26.40
C LEU A 169 -1.07 -30.74 26.78
N PRO A 170 -2.08 -31.50 27.21
CA PRO A 170 -1.91 -32.88 27.68
C PRO A 170 -1.37 -33.79 26.58
N SER A 171 -0.77 -34.92 26.99
CA SER A 171 -0.52 -36.09 26.13
C SER A 171 -1.78 -36.47 25.33
N SER A 172 -1.61 -37.03 24.13
CA SER A 172 -2.75 -37.43 23.28
C SER A 172 -3.59 -38.53 23.92
N SER A 173 -2.95 -39.44 24.65
CA SER A 173 -3.53 -40.61 25.33
C SER A 173 -4.73 -40.32 26.23
N ASP A 174 -4.79 -39.13 26.82
CA ASP A 174 -5.64 -38.83 27.96
C ASP A 174 -6.84 -37.93 27.61
N ARG A 175 -7.10 -37.72 26.30
CA ARG A 175 -8.08 -36.74 25.79
C ARG A 175 -9.32 -37.39 25.19
N ARG A 176 -10.48 -36.80 25.48
CA ARG A 176 -11.75 -36.93 24.76
C ARG A 176 -12.03 -35.62 24.02
N GLY A 177 -11.33 -35.41 22.90
CA GLY A 177 -11.41 -34.18 22.11
C GLY A 177 -12.11 -34.33 20.76
N ALA A 178 -11.51 -33.80 19.70
CA ALA A 178 -11.96 -33.99 18.32
C ALA A 178 -11.29 -35.23 17.71
N GLU A 179 -12.03 -36.00 16.92
CA GLU A 179 -11.43 -36.90 15.93
C GLU A 179 -11.44 -36.21 14.58
N ILE A 180 -10.25 -35.91 14.04
CA ILE A 180 -10.11 -35.45 12.66
C ILE A 180 -10.40 -36.65 11.74
N LEU A 181 -11.47 -36.54 10.96
CA LEU A 181 -11.95 -37.56 10.02
C LEU A 181 -11.32 -37.37 8.63
N VAL A 182 -11.19 -36.11 8.22
CA VAL A 182 -10.51 -35.66 6.99
C VAL A 182 -9.74 -34.38 7.32
N PRO A 183 -8.43 -34.29 7.06
CA PRO A 183 -7.67 -33.06 7.26
C PRO A 183 -8.12 -31.97 6.28
N VAL A 184 -7.94 -30.71 6.68
CA VAL A 184 -8.06 -29.54 5.80
C VAL A 184 -7.07 -29.71 4.65
N GLN A 185 -7.55 -29.64 3.40
CA GLN A 185 -6.70 -29.70 2.20
C GLN A 185 -5.73 -28.51 2.20
N ARG A 186 -4.43 -28.77 2.01
CA ARG A 186 -3.45 -27.68 2.00
C ARG A 186 -3.41 -26.99 0.65
N ASP A 187 -3.73 -25.71 0.69
CA ASP A 187 -3.68 -24.81 -0.45
C ASP A 187 -2.25 -24.27 -0.60
N ASN A 188 -1.38 -25.14 -1.13
CA ASN A 188 0.07 -24.97 -1.22
C ASN A 188 0.49 -24.07 -2.39
N PHE A 189 -0.06 -22.85 -2.41
CA PHE A 189 -0.02 -21.90 -3.52
C PHE A 189 1.36 -21.72 -4.19
N TYR A 190 2.43 -21.69 -3.39
CA TYR A 190 3.79 -21.41 -3.85
C TYR A 190 4.62 -22.64 -4.28
N ALA A 191 4.12 -23.86 -4.10
CA ALA A 191 4.89 -25.08 -4.32
C ALA A 191 4.04 -26.18 -4.96
N PRO A 192 3.75 -26.09 -6.28
CA PRO A 192 3.02 -27.12 -6.99
C PRO A 192 3.74 -28.49 -6.98
N PRO A 193 3.01 -29.61 -7.05
CA PRO A 193 1.56 -29.71 -7.24
C PRO A 193 0.76 -29.34 -5.98
N LEU A 194 -0.44 -28.79 -6.20
CA LEU A 194 -1.44 -28.64 -5.13
C LEU A 194 -1.88 -30.03 -4.65
N ASP A 195 -2.23 -30.15 -3.36
CA ASP A 195 -2.84 -31.37 -2.82
C ASP A 195 -4.14 -31.68 -3.61
N PRO A 196 -4.44 -32.96 -3.94
CA PRO A 196 -5.68 -33.32 -4.63
C PRO A 196 -6.92 -33.00 -3.78
N SER A 197 -8.04 -32.69 -4.44
CA SER A 197 -9.27 -32.31 -3.73
C SER A 197 -9.75 -33.42 -2.78
N ASN A 198 -9.90 -33.06 -1.50
CA ASN A 198 -10.41 -33.97 -0.47
C ASN A 198 -11.94 -34.11 -0.48
N VAL A 199 -12.67 -33.41 -1.38
CA VAL A 199 -14.14 -33.44 -1.53
C VAL A 199 -14.68 -34.87 -1.61
N SER A 200 -14.06 -35.73 -2.42
CA SER A 200 -14.46 -37.13 -2.54
C SER A 200 -14.30 -37.92 -1.24
N GLU A 201 -13.34 -37.56 -0.38
CA GLU A 201 -13.16 -38.18 0.94
C GLU A 201 -14.11 -37.58 2.00
N LEU A 202 -14.35 -36.27 1.98
CA LEU A 202 -15.34 -35.59 2.82
C LEU A 202 -16.74 -36.19 2.60
N LEU A 203 -17.11 -36.44 1.34
CA LEU A 203 -18.41 -37.00 0.99
C LEU A 203 -18.60 -38.42 1.53
N LEU A 204 -17.56 -39.25 1.57
CA LEU A 204 -17.61 -40.60 2.18
C LEU A 204 -17.92 -40.61 3.69
N TRP A 205 -17.89 -39.47 4.37
CA TRP A 205 -18.29 -39.37 5.78
C TRP A 205 -19.74 -38.87 5.97
N VAL A 206 -20.42 -38.47 4.89
CA VAL A 206 -21.78 -37.88 4.95
C VAL A 206 -22.72 -38.41 3.85
N ASP A 207 -22.34 -39.42 3.08
CA ASP A 207 -23.09 -39.90 1.92
C ASP A 207 -24.29 -40.80 2.26
N HIS A 208 -24.33 -41.37 3.47
CA HIS A 208 -25.29 -42.37 3.97
C HIS A 208 -25.03 -43.83 3.51
N ALA A 209 -23.83 -44.14 3.03
CA ALA A 209 -23.44 -45.49 2.63
C ALA A 209 -22.71 -46.25 3.76
N CYS A 210 -23.13 -47.49 4.03
CA CYS A 210 -22.28 -48.42 4.76
C CYS A 210 -21.09 -48.83 3.87
N ALA A 211 -19.90 -48.97 4.47
CA ALA A 211 -18.66 -49.23 3.75
C ALA A 211 -18.73 -50.46 2.82
N PRO A 212 -18.00 -50.44 1.68
CA PRO A 212 -17.84 -51.61 0.83
C PRO A 212 -17.22 -52.78 1.61
N SER A 213 -17.61 -53.99 1.24
CA SER A 213 -17.31 -55.24 1.94
C SER A 213 -15.83 -55.38 2.34
N GLY A 214 -15.53 -55.19 3.62
CA GLY A 214 -14.19 -55.32 4.22
C GLY A 214 -13.49 -54.00 4.61
N GLY A 215 -14.09 -52.83 4.34
CA GLY A 215 -13.59 -51.54 4.81
C GLY A 215 -14.07 -51.16 6.22
N ILE A 216 -13.37 -50.21 6.85
CA ILE A 216 -13.89 -49.51 8.04
C ILE A 216 -15.08 -48.63 7.59
N PRO A 217 -16.23 -48.67 8.29
CA PRO A 217 -17.34 -47.76 8.05
C PRO A 217 -16.91 -46.28 8.19
N LYS A 218 -16.90 -45.55 7.07
CA LYS A 218 -16.82 -44.08 7.07
C LYS A 218 -18.23 -43.52 7.10
N GLU A 219 -18.55 -42.77 8.16
CA GLU A 219 -19.73 -41.91 8.29
C GLU A 219 -19.63 -41.12 9.62
N VAL A 220 -20.33 -40.00 9.75
CA VAL A 220 -20.61 -39.40 11.07
C VAL A 220 -21.89 -39.98 11.68
N TRP A 221 -21.81 -40.50 12.92
CA TRP A 221 -22.93 -41.05 13.69
C TRP A 221 -23.09 -40.40 15.08
N ALA A 222 -24.33 -40.33 15.57
CA ALA A 222 -24.69 -39.74 16.86
C ALA A 222 -24.78 -40.79 18.00
N THR A 223 -23.72 -40.99 18.80
CA THR A 223 -23.62 -42.13 19.75
C THR A 223 -22.92 -41.85 21.10
N GLY A 224 -22.61 -40.61 21.50
CA GLY A 224 -21.80 -40.37 22.72
C GLY A 224 -22.00 -39.06 23.50
N GLY A 225 -20.96 -38.63 24.22
CA GLY A 225 -20.92 -37.40 25.04
C GLY A 225 -20.66 -36.12 24.25
N ARG A 226 -20.48 -34.98 24.95
CA ARG A 226 -20.46 -33.62 24.39
C ARG A 226 -19.19 -32.80 24.77
N PRO A 227 -17.97 -33.24 24.42
CA PRO A 227 -16.73 -32.54 24.79
C PRO A 227 -16.45 -31.33 23.88
N LEU A 228 -17.19 -30.23 24.06
CA LEU A 228 -17.01 -29.00 23.28
C LEU A 228 -15.63 -28.38 23.53
N ASN A 229 -15.21 -28.29 24.80
CA ASN A 229 -13.87 -27.85 25.20
C ASN A 229 -12.80 -28.70 24.51
N GLY A 230 -12.82 -30.02 24.73
CA GLY A 230 -11.83 -30.94 24.16
C GLY A 230 -11.73 -30.88 22.63
N VAL A 231 -12.86 -30.64 21.94
CA VAL A 231 -12.92 -30.47 20.47
C VAL A 231 -12.24 -29.19 20.02
N LEU A 232 -12.50 -28.06 20.68
CA LEU A 232 -11.87 -26.77 20.38
C LEU A 232 -10.38 -26.79 20.73
N ARG A 233 -10.00 -27.42 21.85
CA ARG A 233 -8.59 -27.64 22.23
C ARG A 233 -7.83 -28.51 21.24
N ASP A 234 -8.46 -29.54 20.66
CA ASP A 234 -7.84 -30.34 19.59
C ASP A 234 -7.84 -29.62 18.24
N ALA A 235 -8.78 -28.72 17.95
CA ALA A 235 -8.70 -27.83 16.80
C ALA A 235 -7.52 -26.84 16.91
N TYR A 236 -7.31 -26.24 18.11
CA TYR A 236 -6.14 -25.39 18.38
C TYR A 236 -4.83 -26.15 18.15
N ARG A 237 -4.72 -27.39 18.67
CA ARG A 237 -3.57 -28.27 18.42
C ARG A 237 -3.42 -28.58 16.93
N TYR A 238 -4.51 -28.93 16.24
CA TYR A 238 -4.51 -29.26 14.82
C TYR A 238 -3.95 -28.11 13.97
N PHE A 239 -4.38 -26.86 14.20
CA PHE A 239 -3.86 -25.73 13.43
C PHE A 239 -2.44 -25.33 13.84
N SER A 240 -2.09 -25.35 15.13
CA SER A 240 -0.74 -24.98 15.60
C SER A 240 0.33 -26.03 15.26
N VAL A 241 0.26 -27.21 15.89
CA VAL A 241 1.31 -28.25 15.83
C VAL A 241 0.92 -29.47 14.99
N GLY A 242 -0.38 -29.66 14.73
CA GLY A 242 -0.95 -30.87 14.15
C GLY A 242 -1.69 -31.72 15.19
N TRP A 243 -2.37 -32.76 14.73
CA TRP A 243 -3.21 -33.62 15.55
C TRP A 243 -2.78 -35.09 15.45
N SER A 244 -2.90 -35.81 16.56
CA SER A 244 -2.68 -37.25 16.66
C SER A 244 -3.79 -37.85 17.51
N SER A 245 -4.37 -38.97 17.08
CA SER A 245 -5.44 -39.62 17.85
C SER A 245 -4.92 -40.15 19.20
N PRO A 246 -5.77 -40.30 20.22
CA PRO A 246 -5.33 -40.73 21.54
C PRO A 246 -4.52 -42.04 21.56
N ASN A 247 -4.93 -43.03 20.77
CA ASN A 247 -4.24 -44.31 20.60
C ASN A 247 -3.01 -44.25 19.65
N GLY A 248 -2.64 -43.07 19.12
CA GLY A 248 -1.55 -42.90 18.14
C GLY A 248 -1.82 -43.49 16.75
N GLY A 249 -3.01 -44.05 16.49
CA GLY A 249 -3.33 -44.79 15.27
C GLY A 249 -3.59 -43.95 14.02
N ARG A 250 -3.76 -42.63 14.17
CA ARG A 250 -3.83 -41.63 13.08
C ARG A 250 -3.11 -40.37 13.51
N SER A 251 -2.46 -39.69 12.58
CA SER A 251 -1.92 -38.35 12.80
C SER A 251 -1.96 -37.54 11.51
N PHE A 252 -2.33 -36.27 11.63
CA PHE A 252 -2.32 -35.31 10.55
C PHE A 252 -1.43 -34.12 10.94
N PRO A 253 -0.50 -33.67 10.09
CA PRO A 253 0.22 -32.44 10.32
C PRO A 253 -0.76 -31.27 10.32
N SER A 254 -0.34 -30.15 10.92
CA SER A 254 -1.05 -28.88 10.77
C SER A 254 -1.18 -28.51 9.28
N PRO A 255 -2.33 -27.93 8.86
CA PRO A 255 -2.55 -27.53 7.47
C PRO A 255 -1.77 -26.25 7.12
N LEU A 256 -1.33 -25.49 8.12
CA LEU A 256 -0.44 -24.34 7.96
C LEU A 256 0.99 -24.81 7.75
N SER A 257 1.66 -24.31 6.72
CA SER A 257 3.10 -24.48 6.51
C SER A 257 3.93 -23.45 7.31
N ASP A 258 5.23 -23.71 7.46
CA ASP A 258 6.16 -22.76 8.09
C ASP A 258 6.79 -21.77 7.09
N ALA A 259 6.43 -21.83 5.79
CA ALA A 259 7.11 -21.07 4.73
C ALA A 259 6.26 -20.85 3.46
N GLY A 260 5.36 -19.86 3.48
CA GLY A 260 4.50 -19.54 2.33
C GLY A 260 3.02 -19.35 2.65
N GLU A 261 2.67 -19.29 3.93
CA GLU A 261 1.36 -18.79 4.33
C GLU A 261 1.29 -17.26 4.27
N ARG A 262 0.08 -16.69 4.32
CA ARG A 262 -0.18 -15.25 4.43
C ARG A 262 -0.99 -14.95 5.70
N PRO A 263 -0.69 -13.88 6.45
CA PRO A 263 -1.34 -13.58 7.74
C PRO A 263 -2.85 -13.30 7.62
N CYS A 264 -3.30 -12.82 6.45
CA CYS A 264 -4.71 -12.54 6.18
C CYS A 264 -5.58 -13.80 6.03
N ARG A 265 -4.99 -14.98 5.71
CA ARG A 265 -5.74 -16.19 5.28
C ARG A 265 -6.78 -16.57 6.34
N PRO A 266 -8.10 -16.54 6.04
CA PRO A 266 -9.10 -16.75 7.08
C PRO A 266 -9.10 -18.18 7.61
N LEU A 267 -8.79 -18.36 8.89
CA LEU A 267 -8.96 -19.63 9.62
C LEU A 267 -10.25 -19.62 10.44
N ARG A 268 -11.01 -20.70 10.35
CA ARG A 268 -12.33 -20.85 10.97
C ARG A 268 -12.55 -22.26 11.50
N VAL A 269 -13.12 -22.37 12.71
CA VAL A 269 -13.78 -23.59 13.20
C VAL A 269 -15.28 -23.39 13.09
N ILE A 270 -16.01 -24.39 12.60
CA ILE A 270 -17.48 -24.40 12.59
C ILE A 270 -17.96 -25.57 13.45
N LEU A 271 -18.51 -25.27 14.61
CA LEU A 271 -19.06 -26.23 15.57
C LEU A 271 -20.56 -26.42 15.30
N LEU A 272 -20.94 -27.57 14.74
CA LEU A 272 -22.34 -27.93 14.46
C LEU A 272 -22.88 -28.76 15.62
N THR A 273 -23.62 -28.16 16.56
CA THR A 273 -23.96 -28.78 17.86
C THR A 273 -25.43 -28.69 18.26
N ALA A 274 -25.85 -29.47 19.26
CA ALA A 274 -27.23 -29.51 19.75
C ALA A 274 -27.35 -29.62 21.29
N GLY A 275 -26.31 -29.27 22.03
CA GLY A 275 -26.27 -29.39 23.49
C GLY A 275 -25.20 -28.52 24.16
N THR A 276 -25.24 -28.48 25.50
CA THR A 276 -24.19 -27.90 26.34
C THR A 276 -22.93 -28.76 26.36
N GLU A 277 -21.81 -28.18 26.77
CA GLU A 277 -20.73 -28.95 27.42
C GLU A 277 -21.30 -29.82 28.56
N ALA A 278 -20.70 -30.98 28.77
CA ALA A 278 -21.15 -31.99 29.73
C ALA A 278 -20.03 -32.89 30.28
N CYS A 279 -18.78 -32.63 29.90
CA CYS A 279 -17.59 -33.33 30.36
C CYS A 279 -16.82 -32.50 31.39
N ASP A 280 -16.80 -31.16 31.25
CA ASP A 280 -16.31 -30.20 32.25
C ASP A 280 -17.33 -29.03 32.45
N ASP A 281 -16.88 -27.84 32.85
CA ASP A 281 -17.74 -26.67 32.99
C ASP A 281 -17.96 -25.93 31.64
N ALA A 282 -18.94 -25.01 31.63
CA ALA A 282 -19.36 -24.33 30.40
C ALA A 282 -18.51 -23.11 30.02
N ALA A 283 -17.63 -22.64 30.91
CA ALA A 283 -16.66 -21.58 30.65
C ALA A 283 -15.41 -22.15 29.97
N ASP A 284 -14.91 -23.34 30.36
CA ASP A 284 -13.71 -23.95 29.76
C ASP A 284 -13.84 -24.10 28.21
N ALA A 285 -15.06 -24.36 27.72
CA ALA A 285 -15.36 -24.44 26.29
C ALA A 285 -15.36 -23.06 25.59
N ALA A 286 -15.71 -21.99 26.31
CA ALA A 286 -15.60 -20.62 25.81
C ALA A 286 -14.13 -20.14 25.87
N ASP A 287 -13.39 -20.48 26.92
CA ASP A 287 -11.96 -20.17 27.04
C ASP A 287 -11.14 -20.92 25.97
N ALA A 288 -11.52 -22.15 25.60
CA ALA A 288 -10.96 -22.85 24.44
C ALA A 288 -11.22 -22.12 23.10
N ALA A 289 -12.35 -21.40 22.97
CA ALA A 289 -12.64 -20.56 21.81
C ALA A 289 -11.91 -19.21 21.87
N ALA A 290 -11.72 -18.65 23.07
CA ALA A 290 -10.90 -17.45 23.29
C ALA A 290 -9.42 -17.70 23.00
N ASP A 291 -8.88 -18.87 23.32
CA ASP A 291 -7.51 -19.28 22.95
C ASP A 291 -7.37 -19.49 21.44
N LEU A 292 -8.39 -20.04 20.76
CA LEU A 292 -8.43 -20.10 19.28
C LEU A 292 -8.42 -18.69 18.66
N LEU A 293 -9.15 -17.74 19.23
CA LEU A 293 -9.19 -16.36 18.77
C LEU A 293 -7.89 -15.58 19.09
N THR A 294 -7.33 -15.76 20.29
CA THR A 294 -6.07 -15.17 20.74
C THR A 294 -4.88 -15.72 19.95
N GLY A 295 -4.94 -17.00 19.61
CA GLY A 295 -4.14 -17.58 18.55
C GLY A 295 -2.82 -18.21 18.98
N PHE A 296 -1.96 -18.43 17.98
CA PHE A 296 -0.63 -19.03 18.13
C PHE A 296 0.31 -18.51 17.03
N SER A 297 1.62 -18.58 17.25
CA SER A 297 2.60 -18.26 16.20
C SER A 297 3.06 -19.51 15.46
N LYS A 298 3.14 -19.44 14.12
CA LYS A 298 3.71 -20.47 13.25
C LYS A 298 4.29 -19.85 11.97
N GLY A 299 5.45 -20.31 11.52
CA GLY A 299 6.13 -19.74 10.35
C GLY A 299 6.53 -18.27 10.49
N GLY A 300 6.59 -17.74 11.72
CA GLY A 300 6.75 -16.31 11.99
C GLY A 300 5.45 -15.49 11.92
N ILE A 301 4.33 -16.09 11.50
CA ILE A 301 3.01 -15.45 11.43
C ILE A 301 2.23 -15.74 12.72
N SER A 302 1.45 -14.77 13.19
CA SER A 302 0.47 -14.94 14.27
C SER A 302 -0.90 -15.28 13.68
N TRP A 303 -1.50 -16.38 14.15
CA TRP A 303 -2.72 -16.96 13.59
C TRP A 303 -3.90 -16.85 14.55
N SER A 304 -4.97 -16.19 14.12
CA SER A 304 -6.25 -16.12 14.85
C SER A 304 -7.30 -16.99 14.17
N VAL A 305 -8.04 -17.79 14.95
CA VAL A 305 -9.04 -18.74 14.45
C VAL A 305 -10.41 -18.41 15.04
N LYS A 306 -11.32 -17.87 14.23
CA LYS A 306 -12.69 -17.58 14.71
C LYS A 306 -13.50 -18.87 14.83
N THR A 307 -14.25 -19.00 15.92
CA THR A 307 -15.09 -20.18 16.21
C THR A 307 -16.56 -19.83 16.01
N HIS A 308 -17.12 -20.26 14.88
CA HIS A 308 -18.55 -20.18 14.62
C HIS A 308 -19.27 -21.35 15.28
N VAL A 309 -20.42 -21.09 15.90
CA VAL A 309 -21.28 -22.14 16.46
C VAL A 309 -22.63 -22.10 15.73
N VAL A 310 -23.10 -23.26 15.27
CA VAL A 310 -24.42 -23.44 14.68
C VAL A 310 -25.16 -24.47 15.53
N ASP A 311 -26.28 -24.06 16.13
CA ASP A 311 -26.99 -24.81 17.18
C ASP A 311 -28.36 -25.30 16.68
N PHE A 312 -28.72 -26.55 16.97
CA PHE A 312 -30.08 -27.09 16.79
C PHE A 312 -31.06 -26.58 17.86
N GLY A 313 -31.00 -25.28 18.16
CA GLY A 313 -31.70 -24.60 19.23
C GLY A 313 -31.04 -23.24 19.51
N SER A 314 -31.19 -22.77 20.75
CA SER A 314 -30.32 -21.74 21.31
C SER A 314 -30.09 -22.11 22.78
N ILE A 315 -28.82 -22.26 23.15
CA ILE A 315 -28.39 -22.57 24.50
C ILE A 315 -27.30 -21.56 24.89
N ALA A 316 -27.38 -20.99 26.10
CA ALA A 316 -26.48 -19.91 26.54
C ALA A 316 -24.97 -20.27 26.46
N VAL A 317 -24.62 -21.55 26.58
CA VAL A 317 -23.26 -22.06 26.40
C VAL A 317 -22.76 -21.87 24.96
N ASN A 318 -23.61 -22.10 23.96
CA ASN A 318 -23.25 -21.97 22.55
C ASN A 318 -23.08 -20.50 22.15
N ASP A 319 -23.90 -19.61 22.73
CA ASP A 319 -23.70 -18.16 22.63
C ASP A 319 -22.39 -17.70 23.29
N ALA A 320 -22.02 -18.26 24.45
CA ALA A 320 -20.75 -17.94 25.12
C ALA A 320 -19.52 -18.38 24.29
N ILE A 321 -19.56 -19.60 23.74
CA ILE A 321 -18.51 -20.12 22.83
C ILE A 321 -18.38 -19.25 21.58
N ALA A 322 -19.49 -18.87 20.95
CA ALA A 322 -19.48 -18.00 19.77
C ALA A 322 -19.01 -16.56 20.09
N GLY A 323 -19.37 -16.03 21.27
CA GLY A 323 -18.90 -14.75 21.76
C GLY A 323 -17.37 -14.73 21.97
N ALA A 324 -16.86 -15.68 22.75
CA ALA A 324 -15.43 -15.85 23.02
C ALA A 324 -14.63 -16.19 21.75
N GLY A 325 -15.23 -16.96 20.83
CA GLY A 325 -14.70 -17.30 19.52
C GLY A 325 -14.73 -16.17 18.47
N GLY A 326 -15.16 -14.95 18.84
CA GLY A 326 -15.12 -13.77 17.97
C GLY A 326 -16.20 -13.71 16.89
N THR A 327 -17.32 -14.45 17.06
CA THR A 327 -18.49 -14.43 16.16
C THR A 327 -19.79 -13.99 16.84
N GLY A 328 -19.72 -13.58 18.11
CA GLY A 328 -20.80 -12.90 18.85
C GLY A 328 -21.86 -13.83 19.45
N LYS A 329 -22.58 -14.59 18.62
CA LYS A 329 -23.69 -15.49 19.02
C LYS A 329 -23.74 -16.75 18.17
N ALA A 330 -24.38 -17.80 18.68
CA ALA A 330 -24.63 -19.02 17.93
C ALA A 330 -25.74 -18.80 16.88
N ILE A 331 -25.55 -19.37 15.69
CA ILE A 331 -26.55 -19.33 14.63
C ILE A 331 -27.55 -20.47 14.87
N ALA A 332 -28.77 -20.13 15.27
CA ALA A 332 -29.84 -21.10 15.50
C ALA A 332 -30.33 -21.70 14.17
N ALA A 333 -30.14 -23.01 13.99
CA ALA A 333 -30.50 -23.75 12.78
C ALA A 333 -31.44 -24.91 13.12
N ALA A 334 -32.74 -24.70 12.92
CA ALA A 334 -33.76 -25.69 13.29
C ALA A 334 -33.76 -26.94 12.39
N ASP A 335 -33.40 -26.80 11.11
CA ASP A 335 -33.54 -27.83 10.08
C ASP A 335 -32.39 -27.80 9.04
N GLU A 336 -32.53 -28.61 7.98
CA GLU A 336 -31.50 -28.75 6.93
C GLU A 336 -31.28 -27.48 6.11
N ALA A 337 -32.34 -26.73 5.82
CA ALA A 337 -32.25 -25.48 5.07
C ALA A 337 -31.57 -24.39 5.91
N ALA A 338 -31.93 -24.30 7.20
CA ALA A 338 -31.30 -23.38 8.13
C ALA A 338 -29.80 -23.70 8.35
N LEU A 339 -29.43 -24.98 8.48
CA LEU A 339 -28.01 -25.40 8.57
C LEU A 339 -27.23 -25.07 7.29
N THR A 340 -27.83 -25.33 6.12
CA THR A 340 -27.18 -25.07 4.83
C THR A 340 -26.99 -23.57 4.61
N ALA A 341 -27.98 -22.74 4.99
CA ALA A 341 -27.88 -21.28 4.94
C ALA A 341 -26.86 -20.72 5.93
N ALA A 342 -26.80 -21.26 7.16
CA ALA A 342 -25.79 -20.89 8.15
C ALA A 342 -24.37 -21.21 7.65
N LEU A 343 -24.15 -22.42 7.12
CA LEU A 343 -22.88 -22.81 6.53
C LEU A 343 -22.50 -21.94 5.33
N ALA A 344 -23.42 -21.72 4.39
CA ALA A 344 -23.20 -20.84 3.24
C ALA A 344 -22.78 -19.43 3.70
N SER A 345 -23.54 -18.80 4.60
CA SER A 345 -23.23 -17.47 5.12
C SER A 345 -21.86 -17.36 5.81
N ILE A 346 -21.41 -18.39 6.53
CA ILE A 346 -20.07 -18.43 7.14
C ILE A 346 -18.96 -18.53 6.07
N LEU A 347 -19.20 -19.32 5.01
CA LEU A 347 -18.24 -19.54 3.93
C LEU A 347 -18.17 -18.35 2.97
N ASP A 348 -19.30 -17.85 2.49
CA ASP A 348 -19.42 -16.64 1.67
C ASP A 348 -18.80 -15.43 2.40
N GLY A 349 -19.12 -15.24 3.69
CA GLY A 349 -18.55 -14.20 4.54
C GLY A 349 -17.05 -14.36 4.88
N SER A 350 -16.39 -15.38 4.33
CA SER A 350 -14.92 -15.53 4.34
C SER A 350 -14.32 -15.57 2.94
N LEU A 351 -15.13 -15.53 1.87
CA LEU A 351 -14.74 -15.36 0.48
C LEU A 351 -14.79 -13.87 0.09
N VAL A 352 -14.22 -13.04 0.96
CA VAL A 352 -14.05 -11.60 0.74
C VAL A 352 -13.16 -11.40 -0.50
N GLY A 353 -13.45 -10.37 -1.29
CA GLY A 353 -12.56 -9.91 -2.35
C GLY A 353 -11.91 -8.60 -1.96
N GLU A 354 -10.90 -8.17 -2.71
CA GLU A 354 -10.25 -6.88 -2.47
C GLU A 354 -11.24 -5.73 -2.23
N THR A 355 -10.86 -4.91 -1.26
CA THR A 355 -11.44 -3.62 -0.89
C THR A 355 -10.29 -2.61 -1.02
N CYS A 356 -10.53 -1.39 -1.47
CA CYS A 356 -9.46 -0.38 -1.51
C CYS A 356 -9.18 0.14 -0.07
N ASP A 357 -8.41 -0.62 0.70
CA ASP A 357 -8.08 -0.36 2.12
C ASP A 357 -6.59 -0.56 2.47
N GLU A 358 -5.75 -0.73 1.44
CA GLU A 358 -4.32 -1.00 1.52
C GLU A 358 -3.93 -2.36 2.15
N THR A 359 -4.86 -3.32 2.19
CA THR A 359 -4.64 -4.68 2.71
C THR A 359 -5.00 -5.78 1.68
N ASP A 360 -4.10 -6.75 1.48
CA ASP A 360 -4.33 -8.04 0.80
C ASP A 360 -5.52 -8.79 1.47
N ASN A 361 -6.73 -8.55 0.97
CA ASN A 361 -8.02 -8.91 1.59
C ASN A 361 -8.37 -10.39 1.32
N ASP A 362 -8.16 -10.83 0.08
CA ASP A 362 -8.45 -12.17 -0.45
C ASP A 362 -7.24 -13.13 -0.43
N CYS A 363 -6.08 -12.60 -0.01
CA CYS A 363 -4.83 -13.33 0.19
C CYS A 363 -4.19 -13.91 -1.07
N ASN A 364 -4.54 -13.44 -2.27
CA ASN A 364 -3.83 -13.82 -3.48
C ASN A 364 -2.39 -13.25 -3.49
N GLY A 365 -2.20 -12.04 -2.96
CA GLY A 365 -0.90 -11.42 -2.79
C GLY A 365 -0.64 -10.13 -3.53
N CYS A 366 -1.65 -9.61 -4.19
CA CYS A 366 -1.74 -8.21 -4.56
C CYS A 366 -2.44 -7.42 -3.43
N THR A 367 -2.75 -6.16 -3.67
CA THR A 367 -3.32 -5.25 -2.67
C THR A 367 -4.01 -4.13 -3.43
N ASP A 368 -5.30 -3.95 -3.16
CA ASP A 368 -6.19 -3.03 -3.89
C ASP A 368 -6.24 -3.27 -5.43
N GLU A 369 -5.93 -4.47 -5.93
CA GLU A 369 -5.93 -4.69 -7.38
C GLU A 369 -7.36 -4.74 -7.98
N GLY A 370 -7.48 -4.31 -9.23
CA GLY A 370 -8.78 -4.14 -9.90
C GLY A 370 -9.50 -2.82 -9.60
N PHE A 371 -9.02 -2.03 -8.64
CA PHE A 371 -9.54 -0.69 -8.36
C PHE A 371 -8.94 0.41 -9.26
N GLY A 372 -7.97 0.08 -10.11
CA GLY A 372 -7.25 1.07 -10.94
C GLY A 372 -6.34 1.99 -10.13
N LYS A 373 -5.87 1.57 -8.95
CA LYS A 373 -5.02 2.38 -8.06
C LYS A 373 -3.75 2.84 -8.79
N GLY A 374 -3.60 4.13 -9.00
CA GLY A 374 -2.52 4.74 -9.78
C GLY A 374 -2.82 4.99 -11.27
N ASP A 375 -3.99 4.58 -11.78
CA ASP A 375 -4.45 5.00 -13.12
C ASP A 375 -4.75 6.50 -13.14
N ALA A 376 -4.48 7.15 -14.27
CA ALA A 376 -4.72 8.57 -14.45
C ALA A 376 -6.22 8.90 -14.52
N CYS A 377 -6.62 9.98 -13.86
CA CYS A 377 -7.99 10.48 -13.82
C CYS A 377 -8.00 12.01 -13.90
N SER A 378 -9.16 12.60 -14.19
CA SER A 378 -9.34 14.05 -14.20
C SER A 378 -10.51 14.51 -13.35
N ALA A 379 -10.45 15.75 -12.88
CA ALA A 379 -11.52 16.44 -12.17
C ALA A 379 -11.58 17.90 -12.62
N GLY A 380 -12.79 18.47 -12.67
CA GLY A 380 -13.06 19.78 -13.25
C GLY A 380 -13.60 19.69 -14.68
N ILE A 381 -13.97 20.85 -15.21
CA ILE A 381 -14.47 21.09 -16.57
C ILE A 381 -13.63 22.25 -17.14
N GLY A 382 -13.60 22.43 -18.46
CA GLY A 382 -12.90 23.55 -19.09
C GLY A 382 -11.41 23.65 -18.76
N ALA A 383 -10.93 24.88 -18.55
CA ALA A 383 -9.59 25.20 -18.09
C ALA A 383 -9.28 24.61 -16.70
N CYS A 384 -10.30 24.46 -15.85
CA CYS A 384 -10.19 23.86 -14.52
C CYS A 384 -9.99 22.34 -14.54
N MET A 385 -9.91 21.67 -15.70
CA MET A 385 -9.71 20.23 -15.78
C MET A 385 -8.28 19.82 -15.36
N SER A 386 -8.15 19.49 -14.08
CA SER A 386 -6.93 19.00 -13.44
C SER A 386 -6.76 17.49 -13.64
N THR A 387 -5.51 17.02 -13.70
CA THR A 387 -5.15 15.60 -13.82
C THR A 387 -4.55 15.08 -12.51
N GLY A 388 -5.01 13.91 -12.07
CA GLY A 388 -4.52 13.22 -10.88
C GLY A 388 -4.48 11.71 -11.09
N MET A 389 -4.49 10.96 -10.00
CA MET A 389 -4.51 9.50 -10.00
C MET A 389 -5.66 8.97 -9.12
N LEU A 390 -6.16 7.78 -9.46
CA LEU A 390 -7.09 7.05 -8.62
C LEU A 390 -6.39 6.54 -7.36
N VAL A 391 -6.92 6.90 -6.20
CA VAL A 391 -6.46 6.50 -4.85
C VAL A 391 -7.64 5.96 -4.04
N CYS A 392 -7.37 5.16 -3.01
CA CYS A 392 -8.45 4.64 -2.17
C CYS A 392 -9.20 5.78 -1.45
N ASP A 393 -10.53 5.73 -1.45
CA ASP A 393 -11.40 6.81 -0.97
C ASP A 393 -11.74 6.73 0.53
N GLY A 394 -11.28 5.66 1.21
CA GLY A 394 -11.58 5.37 2.61
C GLY A 394 -12.93 4.68 2.86
N ASN A 395 -13.78 4.53 1.83
CA ASN A 395 -15.01 3.73 1.86
C ASN A 395 -14.82 2.34 1.21
N GLY A 396 -13.62 2.07 0.69
CA GLY A 396 -13.26 0.82 0.03
C GLY A 396 -13.33 0.85 -1.51
N ALA A 397 -13.50 2.04 -2.10
CA ALA A 397 -13.49 2.29 -3.54
C ALA A 397 -12.29 3.18 -3.92
N THR A 398 -12.16 3.50 -5.21
CA THR A 398 -11.21 4.52 -5.69
C THR A 398 -11.91 5.84 -6.01
N ALA A 399 -11.25 6.94 -5.65
CA ALA A 399 -11.61 8.31 -6.01
C ALA A 399 -10.41 8.97 -6.71
N CYS A 400 -10.68 9.97 -7.56
CA CYS A 400 -9.61 10.77 -8.15
C CYS A 400 -9.06 11.75 -7.11
N ASN A 401 -7.74 11.83 -6.94
CA ASN A 401 -7.12 12.80 -6.04
C ASN A 401 -6.91 14.20 -6.67
N ALA A 402 -7.38 14.41 -7.90
CA ALA A 402 -7.34 15.71 -8.55
C ALA A 402 -8.34 16.68 -7.91
N THR A 403 -7.85 17.81 -7.41
CA THR A 403 -8.67 19.00 -7.19
C THR A 403 -8.80 19.72 -8.53
N PRO A 404 -10.00 20.16 -8.97
CA PRO A 404 -10.16 21.08 -10.09
C PRO A 404 -9.30 22.35 -9.92
N GLY A 405 -8.98 23.01 -11.03
CA GLY A 405 -8.43 24.36 -10.98
C GLY A 405 -9.42 25.37 -10.40
N GLU A 406 -8.91 26.50 -9.93
CA GLU A 406 -9.74 27.66 -9.60
C GLU A 406 -10.21 28.32 -10.91
N PRO A 407 -11.48 28.75 -11.01
CA PRO A 407 -12.00 29.42 -12.20
C PRO A 407 -11.45 30.85 -12.34
N THR A 408 -11.28 31.30 -13.58
CA THR A 408 -10.88 32.67 -13.93
C THR A 408 -12.00 33.38 -14.70
N ALA A 409 -11.91 34.70 -14.86
CA ALA A 409 -12.82 35.42 -15.76
C ALA A 409 -12.68 34.89 -17.20
N GLU A 410 -13.77 34.95 -17.97
CA GLU A 410 -13.79 34.44 -19.35
C GLU A 410 -13.10 35.38 -20.33
N VAL A 411 -12.40 34.78 -21.30
CA VAL A 411 -11.77 35.48 -22.41
C VAL A 411 -12.72 35.46 -23.61
N CYS A 412 -13.12 36.63 -24.09
CA CYS A 412 -14.00 36.72 -25.24
C CYS A 412 -13.28 36.38 -26.55
N GLY A 413 -13.93 35.59 -27.40
CA GLY A 413 -13.47 35.27 -28.75
C GLY A 413 -12.56 34.03 -28.89
N ASP A 414 -12.18 33.36 -27.79
CA ASP A 414 -11.51 32.06 -27.87
C ASP A 414 -12.49 30.86 -27.85
N ALA A 415 -12.06 29.68 -27.42
CA ALA A 415 -12.90 28.48 -27.32
C ALA A 415 -12.66 27.71 -26.02
N ILE A 416 -12.22 28.43 -24.98
CA ILE A 416 -11.92 27.93 -23.63
C ILE A 416 -13.12 28.22 -22.72
N ASP A 417 -13.23 27.42 -21.68
CA ASP A 417 -14.25 27.44 -20.62
C ASP A 417 -13.46 27.73 -19.34
N SER A 418 -13.21 29.01 -19.11
CA SER A 418 -12.26 29.58 -18.14
C SER A 418 -12.90 29.79 -16.77
N ASP A 419 -14.20 30.11 -16.74
CA ASP A 419 -14.99 30.13 -15.49
C ASP A 419 -15.50 28.73 -15.10
N CYS A 420 -15.40 27.79 -16.04
CA CYS A 420 -15.63 26.36 -15.87
C CYS A 420 -17.09 25.99 -15.57
N ASP A 421 -18.06 26.84 -15.95
CA ASP A 421 -19.49 26.51 -15.89
C ASP A 421 -19.93 25.47 -16.94
N GLY A 422 -19.11 25.26 -17.98
CA GLY A 422 -19.33 24.29 -19.05
C GLY A 422 -19.79 24.89 -20.39
N ALA A 423 -19.80 26.21 -20.55
CA ALA A 423 -20.15 26.90 -21.79
C ALA A 423 -19.15 28.03 -22.16
N PRO A 424 -18.19 27.78 -23.06
CA PRO A 424 -17.21 28.76 -23.53
C PRO A 424 -17.79 30.12 -23.92
N SER A 425 -17.13 31.19 -23.46
CA SER A 425 -17.42 32.60 -23.79
C SER A 425 -18.87 33.05 -23.55
N ASN A 426 -19.61 32.42 -22.62
CA ASN A 426 -21.05 32.67 -22.47
C ASN A 426 -21.40 34.07 -21.92
N GLY A 427 -20.46 34.75 -21.25
CA GLY A 427 -20.65 36.08 -20.68
C GLY A 427 -20.54 37.24 -21.68
N CYS A 428 -19.94 37.02 -22.86
CA CYS A 428 -19.62 38.06 -23.84
C CYS A 428 -20.89 38.65 -24.48
N SER A 429 -21.33 39.81 -23.98
CA SER A 429 -22.63 40.41 -24.27
C SER A 429 -22.49 41.87 -24.71
N ALA A 430 -22.65 42.07 -26.02
CA ALA A 430 -22.42 43.34 -26.73
C ALA A 430 -20.94 43.76 -26.82
N ASP A 431 -20.68 44.51 -27.88
CA ASP A 431 -19.40 45.03 -28.41
C ASP A 431 -19.89 46.07 -29.44
N ALA A 432 -19.99 47.33 -29.01
CA ALA A 432 -20.83 48.35 -29.65
C ALA A 432 -20.16 49.06 -30.84
N ASP A 433 -18.84 49.28 -30.77
CA ASP A 433 -18.05 49.90 -31.84
C ASP A 433 -17.21 48.91 -32.66
N GLY A 434 -16.91 47.72 -32.12
CA GLY A 434 -16.21 46.64 -32.81
C GLY A 434 -14.70 46.55 -32.56
N ASP A 435 -14.17 47.09 -31.46
CA ASP A 435 -12.73 47.09 -31.19
C ASP A 435 -12.18 45.73 -30.66
N GLY A 436 -13.00 44.99 -29.90
CA GLY A 436 -12.66 43.71 -29.26
C GLY A 436 -12.99 43.63 -27.76
N VAL A 437 -13.29 44.73 -27.09
CA VAL A 437 -13.71 44.81 -25.69
C VAL A 437 -15.26 44.81 -25.60
N PRO A 438 -15.90 44.03 -24.70
CA PRO A 438 -17.35 44.06 -24.56
C PRO A 438 -17.86 45.27 -23.76
N ASP A 439 -19.02 45.86 -24.11
CA ASP A 439 -19.67 47.04 -23.46
C ASP A 439 -19.70 47.05 -21.91
N ALA A 440 -19.55 45.90 -21.27
CA ALA A 440 -19.60 45.71 -19.82
C ALA A 440 -18.22 45.80 -19.11
N TYR A 441 -17.14 45.87 -19.89
CA TYR A 441 -15.74 45.94 -19.45
C TYR A 441 -14.94 47.01 -20.19
N ASP A 442 -15.61 47.76 -21.06
CA ASP A 442 -15.06 48.81 -21.89
C ASP A 442 -15.16 50.18 -21.17
N ASP A 443 -14.04 50.88 -21.05
CA ASP A 443 -13.96 52.23 -20.49
C ASP A 443 -14.40 53.34 -21.47
N CYS A 444 -14.53 53.02 -22.76
CA CYS A 444 -15.06 53.89 -23.81
C CYS A 444 -16.09 53.21 -24.76
N PRO A 445 -17.29 52.76 -24.28
CA PRO A 445 -18.28 51.94 -25.02
C PRO A 445 -18.91 52.48 -26.34
N ASP A 446 -18.39 53.56 -26.90
CA ASP A 446 -18.77 54.14 -28.20
C ASP A 446 -17.51 54.59 -29.03
N VAL A 447 -16.26 54.38 -28.54
CA VAL A 447 -15.00 54.96 -29.07
C VAL A 447 -13.76 54.02 -28.95
N ALA A 448 -13.77 52.94 -29.71
CA ALA A 448 -12.72 51.93 -29.95
C ALA A 448 -11.28 52.25 -29.50
N ASN A 449 -10.87 51.66 -28.38
CA ASN A 449 -9.57 51.82 -27.71
C ASN A 449 -9.11 50.50 -27.03
N LEU A 450 -8.71 49.53 -27.85
CA LEU A 450 -8.38 48.15 -27.45
C LEU A 450 -7.27 48.02 -26.39
N ASP A 451 -6.49 49.08 -26.17
CA ASP A 451 -5.49 49.19 -25.11
C ASP A 451 -6.03 49.62 -23.74
N GLN A 452 -7.26 50.17 -23.66
CA GLN A 452 -7.98 50.52 -22.42
C GLN A 452 -7.09 51.32 -21.45
N GLY A 453 -6.57 52.43 -21.97
CA GLY A 453 -5.79 53.41 -21.22
C GLY A 453 -6.70 54.30 -20.39
N ASP A 454 -6.36 54.47 -19.12
CA ASP A 454 -7.04 55.29 -18.10
C ASP A 454 -5.91 55.94 -17.28
N GLN A 455 -5.45 57.11 -17.71
CA GLN A 455 -4.22 57.74 -17.21
C GLN A 455 -4.41 58.45 -15.85
N ASP A 456 -5.61 58.96 -15.51
CA ASP A 456 -5.89 59.54 -14.19
C ASP A 456 -6.50 58.54 -13.17
N GLY A 457 -7.22 57.51 -13.63
CA GLY A 457 -7.85 56.48 -12.81
C GLY A 457 -9.31 56.77 -12.40
N ASP A 458 -10.01 57.68 -13.07
CA ASP A 458 -11.46 57.96 -12.90
C ASP A 458 -12.34 56.79 -13.38
N GLY A 459 -11.90 56.07 -14.42
CA GLY A 459 -12.64 54.98 -15.06
C GLY A 459 -13.41 55.37 -16.33
N VAL A 460 -13.00 56.45 -17.00
CA VAL A 460 -13.31 56.78 -18.39
C VAL A 460 -11.99 56.73 -19.16
N GLY A 461 -11.94 56.05 -20.30
CA GLY A 461 -10.67 55.85 -21.00
C GLY A 461 -10.15 57.08 -21.74
N ASP A 462 -8.82 57.15 -21.91
CA ASP A 462 -8.06 58.23 -22.57
C ASP A 462 -8.61 58.63 -23.97
N ALA A 463 -9.29 57.69 -24.63
CA ALA A 463 -9.84 57.87 -25.98
C ALA A 463 -11.20 58.60 -26.02
N CYS A 464 -11.91 58.68 -24.89
CA CYS A 464 -13.24 59.29 -24.77
C CYS A 464 -13.40 60.27 -23.60
N ASP A 465 -12.44 60.33 -22.67
CA ASP A 465 -12.38 61.40 -21.69
C ASP A 465 -11.99 62.76 -22.33
N ALA A 466 -12.23 63.84 -21.58
CA ALA A 466 -11.92 65.21 -21.97
C ALA A 466 -10.72 65.82 -21.23
N ASP A 467 -10.22 65.20 -20.16
CA ASP A 467 -9.25 65.71 -19.19
C ASP A 467 -8.28 64.58 -18.74
N PRO A 468 -7.65 63.80 -19.67
CA PRO A 468 -7.25 62.40 -19.42
C PRO A 468 -6.19 62.15 -18.35
N ASP A 469 -5.52 63.20 -17.87
CA ASP A 469 -4.51 63.12 -16.81
C ASP A 469 -5.02 63.63 -15.44
N GLY A 470 -6.25 64.16 -15.40
CA GLY A 470 -6.96 64.60 -14.20
C GLY A 470 -6.45 65.91 -13.59
N ASP A 471 -5.68 66.73 -14.31
CA ASP A 471 -5.15 67.99 -13.77
C ASP A 471 -6.24 69.08 -13.58
N GLY A 472 -7.30 69.04 -14.39
CA GLY A 472 -8.42 69.98 -14.36
C GLY A 472 -8.46 71.01 -15.50
N ILE A 473 -7.61 70.88 -16.51
CA ILE A 473 -7.55 71.67 -17.75
C ILE A 473 -7.87 70.75 -18.96
N PRO A 474 -9.16 70.56 -19.31
CA PRO A 474 -9.54 69.63 -20.38
C PRO A 474 -8.84 69.93 -21.71
N THR A 475 -8.41 68.91 -22.44
CA THR A 475 -7.57 69.02 -23.65
C THR A 475 -8.15 69.99 -24.69
N GLU A 476 -9.47 69.95 -24.93
CA GLU A 476 -10.21 70.85 -25.84
C GLU A 476 -10.26 72.33 -25.39
N MET A 477 -9.78 72.66 -24.18
CA MET A 477 -9.60 74.04 -23.70
C MET A 477 -8.21 74.62 -23.98
N GLY A 478 -7.27 73.82 -24.50
CA GLY A 478 -5.92 74.25 -24.87
C GLY A 478 -4.85 73.95 -23.84
N ASP A 479 -4.93 72.76 -23.26
CA ASP A 479 -3.87 72.13 -22.46
C ASP A 479 -2.58 71.95 -23.29
N ASN A 480 -1.43 72.28 -22.70
CA ASN A 480 -0.10 72.10 -23.31
C ASN A 480 0.61 70.77 -22.96
N CYS A 481 0.05 69.94 -22.06
CA CYS A 481 0.53 68.59 -21.75
C CYS A 481 -0.58 67.52 -21.57
N PRO A 482 -1.36 67.16 -22.62
CA PRO A 482 -2.58 66.31 -22.54
C PRO A 482 -2.54 64.89 -21.94
N MET A 483 -1.42 64.45 -21.37
CA MET A 483 -1.24 63.15 -20.69
C MET A 483 -0.31 63.26 -19.46
N THR A 484 0.03 64.47 -18.98
CA THR A 484 1.09 64.72 -17.97
C THR A 484 0.73 65.91 -17.04
N PRO A 485 0.20 65.66 -15.82
CA PRO A 485 -0.52 66.68 -15.04
C PRO A 485 0.30 67.92 -14.66
N ASN A 486 -0.11 69.10 -15.14
CA ASN A 486 0.69 70.32 -15.03
C ASN A 486 -0.12 71.61 -14.79
N VAL A 487 -0.99 71.64 -13.78
CA VAL A 487 -2.01 72.68 -13.46
C VAL A 487 -1.55 74.15 -13.48
N GLY A 488 -0.24 74.43 -13.46
CA GLY A 488 0.30 75.78 -13.67
C GLY A 488 0.38 76.22 -15.14
N GLN A 489 0.37 75.26 -16.08
CA GLN A 489 0.50 75.38 -17.52
C GLN A 489 1.71 76.25 -17.90
N GLU A 490 2.83 75.99 -17.22
CA GLU A 490 4.12 76.56 -17.57
C GLU A 490 4.56 76.08 -18.98
N ASP A 491 5.02 77.05 -19.78
CA ASP A 491 5.62 76.95 -21.12
C ASP A 491 6.67 78.07 -21.15
N ARG A 492 7.95 77.70 -21.12
CA ARG A 492 9.06 78.62 -20.83
C ARG A 492 9.66 79.31 -22.05
N ASP A 493 9.69 78.65 -23.19
CA ASP A 493 10.27 79.17 -24.42
C ASP A 493 9.24 79.70 -25.44
N GLU A 494 7.94 79.54 -25.12
CA GLU A 494 6.77 79.97 -25.90
C GLU A 494 6.54 79.15 -27.21
N ASP A 495 6.94 77.87 -27.21
CA ASP A 495 6.71 76.88 -28.30
C ASP A 495 5.25 76.37 -28.36
N GLY A 496 4.65 76.07 -27.19
CA GLY A 496 3.30 75.51 -27.06
C GLY A 496 3.20 74.09 -26.48
N VAL A 497 4.32 73.43 -26.21
CA VAL A 497 4.41 72.27 -25.29
C VAL A 497 4.74 72.77 -23.87
N GLY A 498 4.23 72.14 -22.82
CA GLY A 498 4.48 72.58 -21.44
C GLY A 498 5.76 72.04 -20.81
N ASP A 499 6.34 72.79 -19.85
CA ASP A 499 7.54 72.47 -19.06
C ASP A 499 7.53 71.06 -18.40
N ALA A 500 6.35 70.44 -18.28
CA ALA A 500 6.15 69.13 -17.67
C ALA A 500 6.26 67.95 -18.66
N CYS A 501 6.09 68.19 -19.97
CA CYS A 501 6.09 67.19 -21.02
C CYS A 501 7.01 67.52 -22.20
N ASP A 502 7.58 68.72 -22.26
CA ASP A 502 8.69 69.05 -23.15
C ASP A 502 10.00 68.36 -22.69
N ALA A 503 10.81 67.99 -23.67
CA ALA A 503 12.14 67.41 -23.49
C ALA A 503 13.28 68.35 -23.93
N ASP A 504 12.99 69.39 -24.72
CA ASP A 504 14.01 70.33 -25.22
C ASP A 504 14.37 71.43 -24.19
N ASP A 505 13.53 71.69 -23.17
CA ASP A 505 13.77 72.57 -22.02
C ASP A 505 14.65 71.96 -20.89
N ALA A 506 15.16 70.74 -21.09
CA ALA A 506 16.11 70.11 -20.16
C ALA A 506 17.52 70.74 -20.24
N VAL A 507 18.23 70.80 -19.10
CA VAL A 507 19.62 71.30 -19.06
C VAL A 507 20.58 70.19 -19.48
N ASP A 508 21.42 70.51 -20.47
CA ASP A 508 22.59 69.75 -20.94
C ASP A 508 23.77 70.75 -20.92
N ASP A 509 24.60 70.71 -19.86
CA ASP A 509 25.63 71.71 -19.57
C ASP A 509 26.92 71.53 -20.43
N ASP A 510 27.04 70.44 -21.21
CA ASP A 510 28.21 70.19 -22.08
C ASP A 510 27.93 69.94 -23.58
N GLY A 511 26.69 69.59 -23.94
CA GLY A 511 26.14 69.58 -25.29
C GLY A 511 26.23 68.23 -26.02
N ASP A 512 26.09 67.11 -25.32
CA ASP A 512 26.20 65.77 -25.90
C ASP A 512 24.88 65.14 -26.35
N GLY A 513 23.74 65.63 -25.82
CA GLY A 513 22.40 65.09 -26.06
C GLY A 513 21.77 64.31 -24.88
N VAL A 514 22.42 64.25 -23.72
CA VAL A 514 21.88 63.73 -22.46
C VAL A 514 21.76 64.87 -21.45
N ALA A 515 20.64 64.95 -20.73
CA ALA A 515 20.41 66.00 -19.75
C ALA A 515 21.12 65.72 -18.41
N ASP A 516 21.62 66.76 -17.74
CA ASP A 516 22.35 66.78 -16.46
C ASP A 516 21.77 65.87 -15.35
N THR A 517 20.46 65.63 -15.39
CA THR A 517 19.71 64.84 -14.39
C THR A 517 19.77 63.33 -14.63
N ASN A 518 20.11 62.92 -15.84
CA ASN A 518 20.23 61.53 -16.29
C ASN A 518 21.65 61.19 -16.76
N ASP A 519 22.52 62.19 -16.92
CA ASP A 519 23.90 62.06 -17.37
C ASP A 519 24.84 61.56 -16.25
N VAL A 520 25.65 60.54 -16.55
CA VAL A 520 26.70 59.99 -15.66
C VAL A 520 28.00 60.82 -15.64
N CYS A 521 28.17 61.78 -16.55
CA CYS A 521 29.30 62.69 -16.64
C CYS A 521 28.95 64.18 -16.95
N PRO A 522 28.08 64.89 -16.18
CA PRO A 522 27.60 66.26 -16.48
C PRO A 522 28.70 67.34 -16.60
N GLY A 523 29.33 67.47 -17.78
CA GLY A 523 30.54 68.27 -17.98
C GLY A 523 31.70 67.59 -18.74
N VAL A 524 31.55 66.33 -19.18
CA VAL A 524 32.47 65.61 -20.07
C VAL A 524 31.66 64.81 -21.14
N PRO A 525 31.44 65.36 -22.35
CA PRO A 525 30.53 64.80 -23.36
C PRO A 525 30.76 63.31 -23.68
N ASP A 526 29.80 62.42 -23.38
CA ASP A 526 29.98 60.96 -23.51
C ASP A 526 28.76 60.10 -23.92
N ALA A 527 27.64 60.69 -24.36
CA ALA A 527 26.35 60.25 -24.98
C ALA A 527 26.00 58.75 -25.22
N GLU A 528 26.98 57.85 -25.31
CA GLU A 528 26.83 56.40 -25.15
C GLU A 528 26.76 55.98 -23.65
N GLN A 529 27.00 56.91 -22.70
CA GLN A 529 26.71 56.79 -21.25
C GLN A 529 27.20 55.47 -20.64
N SER A 530 28.51 55.23 -20.78
CA SER A 530 29.13 53.98 -20.37
C SER A 530 29.54 54.05 -18.90
N ASP A 531 29.09 53.09 -18.10
CA ASP A 531 29.47 52.88 -16.71
C ASP A 531 29.84 51.38 -16.56
N MET A 532 31.13 51.10 -16.46
CA MET A 532 31.68 49.73 -16.51
C MET A 532 31.61 48.97 -15.17
N ASP A 533 31.70 49.66 -14.02
CA ASP A 533 31.68 49.01 -12.69
C ASP A 533 30.34 49.18 -11.93
N GLY A 534 29.53 50.19 -12.28
CA GLY A 534 28.22 50.47 -11.71
C GLY A 534 28.22 51.43 -10.51
N ASP A 535 29.29 52.22 -10.32
CA ASP A 535 29.43 53.25 -9.28
C ASP A 535 28.52 54.48 -9.49
N GLY A 536 28.21 54.81 -10.75
CA GLY A 536 27.41 55.97 -11.15
C GLY A 536 28.21 57.19 -11.62
N ALA A 537 29.53 57.06 -11.81
CA ALA A 537 30.34 57.98 -12.61
C ALA A 537 30.74 57.30 -13.93
N GLY A 538 30.51 57.95 -15.07
CA GLY A 538 30.77 57.35 -16.38
C GLY A 538 32.26 57.20 -16.73
N ASP A 539 32.56 56.22 -17.59
CA ASP A 539 33.88 55.86 -18.12
C ASP A 539 34.68 57.08 -18.65
N ALA A 540 34.01 58.15 -19.09
CA ALA A 540 34.63 59.36 -19.60
C ALA A 540 35.14 60.33 -18.52
N CYS A 541 34.54 60.33 -17.34
CA CYS A 541 34.85 61.25 -16.23
C CYS A 541 35.41 60.55 -14.98
N ASP A 542 35.26 59.21 -14.87
CA ASP A 542 35.78 58.42 -13.76
C ASP A 542 37.32 58.23 -13.78
N ALA A 543 37.88 57.93 -12.61
CA ALA A 543 39.30 57.75 -12.34
C ALA A 543 39.75 56.29 -12.12
N ASP A 544 38.87 55.29 -12.01
CA ASP A 544 39.14 53.89 -11.64
C ASP A 544 38.11 52.91 -12.28
N ILE A 545 38.01 52.92 -13.63
CA ILE A 545 36.84 52.50 -14.45
C ILE A 545 36.36 51.06 -14.23
N ASP A 546 37.18 50.16 -13.67
CA ASP A 546 36.79 48.79 -13.37
C ASP A 546 36.66 48.50 -11.85
N GLY A 547 36.62 49.52 -10.99
CA GLY A 547 36.32 49.39 -9.56
C GLY A 547 37.33 48.57 -8.75
N ASP A 548 38.47 48.23 -9.35
CA ASP A 548 39.49 47.32 -8.83
C ASP A 548 40.35 47.96 -7.73
N GLY A 549 40.36 49.29 -7.65
CA GLY A 549 41.02 50.09 -6.62
C GLY A 549 42.41 50.62 -7.03
N VAL A 550 42.70 50.70 -8.34
CA VAL A 550 44.01 51.07 -8.89
C VAL A 550 43.86 52.06 -10.06
N ALA A 551 43.24 53.21 -9.76
CA ALA A 551 42.98 54.33 -10.65
C ALA A 551 43.74 54.38 -12.00
N ASN A 552 42.99 54.51 -13.10
CA ASN A 552 43.31 54.43 -14.55
C ASN A 552 44.74 54.78 -15.01
N PHE A 553 45.41 55.74 -14.37
CA PHE A 553 46.78 56.19 -14.70
C PHE A 553 47.89 55.33 -14.07
N ALA A 554 47.54 54.47 -13.11
CA ALA A 554 48.45 53.65 -12.31
C ALA A 554 48.35 52.15 -12.61
N ASP A 555 47.18 51.67 -13.03
CA ASP A 555 46.98 50.31 -13.52
C ASP A 555 47.44 50.11 -14.99
N SER A 556 47.53 48.86 -15.42
CA SER A 556 47.97 48.44 -16.75
C SER A 556 46.82 47.96 -17.66
N CYS A 557 45.61 47.85 -17.13
CA CYS A 557 44.46 47.10 -17.65
C CYS A 557 43.09 47.70 -17.26
N PRO A 558 42.81 49.03 -17.36
CA PRO A 558 41.71 49.69 -16.61
C PRO A 558 40.28 49.45 -17.17
N LEU A 559 39.99 48.21 -17.56
CA LEU A 559 38.76 47.68 -18.15
C LEU A 559 38.63 46.15 -17.87
N ASP A 560 39.33 45.60 -16.87
CA ASP A 560 39.22 44.19 -16.42
C ASP A 560 39.31 44.10 -14.87
N PRO A 561 38.17 44.02 -14.16
CA PRO A 561 38.01 44.17 -12.69
C PRO A 561 38.57 42.99 -11.87
N ARG A 562 39.67 42.40 -12.31
CA ARG A 562 40.22 41.11 -11.88
C ARG A 562 41.74 41.15 -11.71
N LEU A 563 42.39 42.29 -11.94
CA LEU A 563 43.82 42.33 -12.29
C LEU A 563 44.72 43.28 -11.48
N SER A 564 44.21 44.02 -10.49
CA SER A 564 44.88 44.92 -9.51
C SER A 564 46.38 44.68 -9.35
N CYS A 565 47.19 45.34 -10.18
CA CYS A 565 48.63 45.14 -10.19
C CYS A 565 49.44 46.44 -10.31
N PRO A 566 49.64 47.16 -9.19
CA PRO A 566 50.46 48.37 -9.15
C PRO A 566 51.97 48.10 -9.31
N ASN A 567 52.37 47.79 -10.57
CA ASN A 567 53.71 47.81 -11.19
C ASN A 567 54.87 46.99 -10.56
N PRO A 568 55.85 46.44 -11.34
CA PRO A 568 55.95 46.37 -12.80
C PRO A 568 56.28 44.93 -13.28
N VAL A 569 55.29 44.01 -13.31
CA VAL A 569 55.49 42.63 -13.83
C VAL A 569 54.33 42.23 -14.75
N VAL A 570 54.24 42.91 -15.89
CA VAL A 570 53.29 42.65 -16.97
C VAL A 570 53.82 41.61 -17.97
N ASP A 571 52.93 40.99 -18.75
CA ASP A 571 53.28 40.13 -19.89
C ASP A 571 53.32 40.91 -21.22
N VAL A 572 53.49 40.23 -22.36
CA VAL A 572 53.57 40.86 -23.69
C VAL A 572 52.31 41.61 -24.13
N SER A 573 51.21 41.45 -23.40
CA SER A 573 49.90 42.07 -23.66
C SER A 573 49.51 43.10 -22.59
N GLY A 574 50.38 43.38 -21.61
CA GLY A 574 50.06 44.21 -20.43
C GLY A 574 49.36 43.43 -19.30
N CYS A 575 48.37 42.61 -19.63
CA CYS A 575 47.36 42.16 -18.66
C CYS A 575 47.45 40.71 -18.21
N ALA A 576 48.49 40.36 -17.44
CA ALA A 576 48.58 39.05 -16.79
C ALA A 576 49.51 39.02 -15.56
N CYS A 577 48.95 39.17 -14.35
CA CYS A 577 49.71 39.03 -13.11
C CYS A 577 49.79 37.57 -12.59
N ARG A 578 50.99 37.14 -12.16
CA ARG A 578 51.25 35.75 -11.71
C ARG A 578 51.39 35.63 -10.19
N VAL A 579 50.29 35.29 -9.51
CA VAL A 579 50.29 35.00 -8.06
C VAL A 579 50.96 33.65 -7.75
N GLY A 580 51.90 33.62 -6.80
CA GLY A 580 52.91 32.57 -6.65
C GLY A 580 52.76 31.56 -5.51
N SER A 581 51.73 30.70 -5.55
CA SER A 581 51.67 29.35 -4.91
C SER A 581 51.69 29.15 -3.37
N ALA A 582 50.77 28.27 -2.93
CA ALA A 582 50.75 27.49 -1.66
C ALA A 582 50.35 28.26 -0.36
N VAL A 583 49.73 27.63 0.66
CA VAL A 583 49.55 26.20 0.99
C VAL A 583 48.14 25.92 1.58
N GLY A 584 47.49 24.81 1.20
CA GLY A 584 46.68 24.01 2.14
C GLY A 584 45.17 23.86 1.89
N ALA A 585 44.67 22.65 2.20
CA ALA A 585 43.27 22.22 2.35
C ALA A 585 42.32 22.28 1.12
N GLY A 586 41.68 21.13 0.85
CA GLY A 586 40.35 21.00 0.26
C GLY A 586 39.52 20.07 1.16
N PRO A 587 38.42 19.44 0.70
CA PRO A 587 37.85 19.43 -0.66
C PRO A 587 36.42 20.02 -0.73
N GLU A 588 35.82 20.07 -1.92
CA GLU A 588 34.54 19.38 -2.26
C GLU A 588 34.15 19.62 -3.74
N LEU A 589 33.50 18.61 -4.34
CA LEU A 589 32.48 18.67 -5.42
C LEU A 589 32.69 19.36 -6.80
N TRP A 590 32.41 18.58 -7.86
CA TRP A 590 32.13 18.91 -9.29
C TRP A 590 33.16 19.75 -10.08
N ALA A 591 33.48 19.48 -11.35
CA ALA A 591 32.86 18.57 -12.34
C ALA A 591 33.93 17.85 -13.21
N SER A 592 33.57 16.72 -13.83
CA SER A 592 34.44 15.98 -14.77
C SER A 592 33.91 16.03 -16.20
N ILE A 593 34.69 16.60 -17.13
CA ILE A 593 34.52 16.40 -18.57
C ILE A 593 35.75 15.65 -19.12
N LEU A 594 35.52 14.82 -20.13
CA LEU A 594 36.41 13.75 -20.57
C LEU A 594 37.67 14.26 -21.30
N ALA A 595 38.84 13.81 -20.83
CA ALA A 595 40.05 13.69 -21.64
C ALA A 595 40.54 12.23 -21.60
N GLY A 596 40.52 11.55 -22.74
CA GLY A 596 41.03 10.18 -22.86
C GLY A 596 42.46 10.16 -23.40
N LEU A 597 43.25 9.15 -23.04
CA LEU A 597 44.47 8.78 -23.78
C LEU A 597 44.76 7.27 -23.68
N ALA A 598 45.36 6.75 -24.75
CA ALA A 598 45.46 5.31 -25.06
C ALA A 598 46.54 4.57 -24.27
N VAL A 599 46.57 3.22 -24.38
CA VAL A 599 47.85 2.50 -24.54
C VAL A 599 47.72 1.16 -25.30
N LEU A 600 48.61 1.00 -26.29
CA LEU A 600 49.11 -0.20 -27.00
C LEU A 600 48.20 -1.26 -27.69
N ALA A 601 48.38 -1.29 -29.02
CA ALA A 601 48.81 -2.45 -29.85
C ALA A 601 47.83 -3.60 -30.21
N GLY A 602 47.73 -3.92 -31.51
CA GLY A 602 46.89 -5.05 -31.98
C GLY A 602 47.16 -5.66 -33.38
N ARG A 603 47.62 -4.88 -34.38
CA ARG A 603 47.90 -5.28 -35.80
C ARG A 603 46.69 -5.73 -36.66
N ARG A 604 46.61 -5.15 -37.88
CA ARG A 604 46.20 -5.76 -39.18
C ARG A 604 44.78 -6.36 -39.32
N SER A 605 44.08 -6.23 -40.45
CA SER A 605 44.35 -5.47 -41.68
C SER A 605 43.12 -5.41 -42.58
N VAL A 606 42.97 -4.30 -43.32
CA VAL A 606 42.55 -4.23 -44.74
C VAL A 606 41.56 -5.31 -45.24
N ASN A 607 40.31 -4.92 -45.52
CA ASN A 607 39.97 -4.57 -46.91
C ASN A 607 38.67 -3.75 -47.08
N ARG A 608 38.48 -3.20 -48.29
CA ARG A 608 37.26 -2.51 -48.76
C ARG A 608 36.16 -3.51 -49.16
N SER A 609 34.90 -3.14 -48.89
CA SER A 609 33.79 -2.99 -49.87
C SER A 609 32.49 -2.73 -49.07
N ALA A 610 31.63 -1.74 -49.33
CA ALA A 610 31.13 -1.16 -50.58
C ALA A 610 30.17 -2.08 -51.38
N SER A 611 28.88 -2.08 -51.01
CA SER A 611 27.79 -2.00 -52.01
C SER A 611 26.47 -1.54 -51.39
N ARG A 612 25.72 -0.76 -52.17
CA ARG A 612 24.27 -0.61 -52.05
C ARG A 612 23.58 -1.98 -52.18
N THR A 613 22.46 -2.13 -51.49
CA THR A 613 21.22 -2.65 -52.13
C THR A 613 20.06 -1.80 -51.60
N ALA A 614 19.04 -1.59 -52.42
CA ALA A 614 17.84 -0.83 -52.07
C ALA A 614 16.58 -1.68 -52.31
N ARG A 615 15.42 -1.05 -52.08
CA ARG A 615 14.09 -1.38 -52.63
C ARG A 615 13.19 -2.40 -51.89
N THR A 616 12.21 -1.81 -51.19
CA THR A 616 10.75 -1.98 -51.37
C THR A 616 9.95 -3.17 -50.81
N THR A 617 8.81 -2.74 -50.24
CA THR A 617 7.45 -3.33 -50.26
C THR A 617 7.10 -4.55 -49.39
N ARG A 618 6.23 -4.25 -48.41
CA ARG A 618 4.95 -4.91 -48.11
C ARG A 618 4.91 -6.45 -48.24
N ARG A 619 4.74 -7.10 -47.10
CA ARG A 619 3.37 -7.52 -46.73
C ARG A 619 3.09 -7.24 -45.26
#